data_AF-A0A353P959-F1
#
_entry.id   AF-A0A353P959-F1
#
_cell.length_a   1.000
_cell.length_b   1.000
_cell.length_c   1.000
_cell.angle_alpha   90.00
_cell.angle_beta   90.00
_cell.angle_gamma   90.00
#
_symmetry.space_group_name_H-M   'P 1'
#
loop_
_entity.id
_entity.type
_entity.pdbx_description
1 polymer ?
#
loop_
_entity_poly.entity_id
_entity_poly.type
_entity_poly.pdbx_seq_one_letter_code
_entity_poly.pdbx_strand_id
1 'polypeptide(L)' 'DQRQCLAVDHIVVCAGQEPLRELAMPLEQAGVAVTRIGGADVAAELDAKRAIEQGWRVAMAL' A
#
# COMPACT_ATOMS: atom_id res chain seq x y z
N ASP A 1 19.20 29.31 0.43
CA ASP A 1 19.53 27.87 0.34
C ASP A 1 20.79 27.63 -0.46
N GLN A 2 21.79 27.01 0.15
CA GLN A 2 23.04 26.63 -0.50
C GLN A 2 23.08 25.10 -0.61
N ARG A 3 23.42 24.59 -1.80
CA ARG A 3 23.53 23.15 -2.03
C ARG A 3 24.73 22.60 -1.25
N GLN A 4 24.55 21.44 -0.62
CA GLN A 4 25.59 20.74 0.14
C GLN A 4 25.65 19.28 -0.31
N CYS A 5 26.84 18.69 -0.26
CA CYS A 5 27.08 17.28 -0.52
C CYS A 5 27.40 16.58 0.82
N LEU A 6 26.73 15.47 1.12
CA LEU A 6 26.95 14.69 2.34
C LEU A 6 27.92 13.54 2.04
N ALA A 7 29.02 13.45 2.79
CA ALA A 7 29.99 12.36 2.67
C ALA A 7 29.50 11.13 3.48
N VAL A 8 28.66 10.30 2.86
CA VAL A 8 28.11 9.07 3.45
C VAL A 8 28.31 7.90 2.51
N ASP A 9 28.51 6.70 3.07
CA ASP A 9 28.67 5.47 2.28
C ASP A 9 27.33 4.96 1.73
N HIS A 10 26.23 5.23 2.45
CA HIS A 10 24.91 4.73 2.12
C HIS A 10 23.83 5.81 2.27
N ILE A 11 22.83 5.73 1.39
CA ILE A 11 21.61 6.53 1.46
C ILE A 11 20.44 5.54 1.46
N VAL A 12 19.66 5.54 2.54
CA VAL A 12 18.43 4.76 2.65
C VAL A 12 17.27 5.67 2.30
N VAL A 13 16.50 5.31 1.27
CA VAL A 13 15.35 6.09 0.81
C VAL A 13 14.09 5.61 1.54
N CYS A 14 13.60 6.41 2.48
CA CYS A 14 12.34 6.18 3.19
C CYS A 14 11.23 7.12 2.66
N ALA A 15 11.06 7.18 1.34
CA ALA A 15 10.18 8.16 0.68
C ALA A 15 8.71 7.69 0.55
N GLY A 16 8.18 7.10 1.62
CA GLY A 16 6.79 6.62 1.65
C GLY A 16 6.56 5.28 0.93
N GLN A 17 5.32 5.01 0.56
CA GLN A 17 4.85 3.73 0.03
C GLN A 17 3.83 3.94 -1.10
N GLU A 18 3.74 2.98 -2.02
CA GLU A 18 2.72 2.94 -3.07
C GLU A 18 1.83 1.68 -2.92
N PRO A 19 0.54 1.75 -3.27
CA PRO A 19 -0.32 0.57 -3.25
C PRO A 19 0.12 -0.49 -4.26
N LEU A 20 0.30 -1.74 -3.83
CA LEU A 20 0.54 -2.88 -4.72
C LEU A 20 -0.80 -3.49 -5.20
N ARG A 21 -1.08 -3.40 -6.50
CA ARG A 21 -2.39 -3.80 -7.10
C ARG A 21 -2.27 -4.66 -8.35
N GLU A 22 -1.11 -5.27 -8.60
CA GLU A 22 -0.81 -5.98 -9.85
C GLU A 22 -1.83 -7.07 -10.24
N LEU A 23 -2.45 -7.71 -9.25
CA LEU A 23 -3.43 -8.78 -9.48
C LEU A 23 -4.87 -8.28 -9.66
N ALA A 24 -5.19 -7.03 -9.29
CA ALA A 24 -6.58 -6.55 -9.31
C ALA A 24 -7.17 -6.58 -10.73
N MET A 25 -6.48 -5.99 -11.70
CA MET A 25 -6.96 -5.91 -13.08
C MET A 25 -7.00 -7.29 -13.78
N PRO A 26 -5.97 -8.17 -13.67
CA PRO A 26 -6.06 -9.51 -14.23
C PRO A 26 -7.21 -10.35 -13.66
N LEU A 27 -7.49 -10.25 -12.36
CA LEU A 27 -8.58 -10.99 -11.71
C LEU A 27 -9.95 -10.46 -12.15
N GLU A 28 -10.12 -9.14 -12.21
CA GLU A 28 -11.34 -8.51 -12.72
C GLU A 28 -11.62 -8.93 -14.17
N GLN A 29 -10.59 -8.97 -15.02
CA GLN A 29 -10.68 -9.42 -16.41
C GLN A 29 -11.04 -10.91 -16.53
N ALA A 30 -10.63 -11.73 -15.57
CA ALA A 30 -11.00 -13.14 -15.49
C ALA A 30 -12.42 -13.37 -14.93
N GLY A 31 -13.17 -12.31 -14.63
CA GLY A 31 -14.51 -12.39 -14.04
C GLY A 31 -14.52 -12.78 -12.56
N VAL A 32 -13.38 -12.68 -11.88
CA VAL A 32 -13.30 -12.92 -10.43
C VAL A 32 -13.71 -11.64 -9.70
N ALA A 33 -14.61 -11.78 -8.72
CA ALA A 33 -14.96 -10.66 -7.85
C ALA A 33 -13.76 -10.30 -6.96
N VAL A 34 -13.32 -9.04 -7.01
CA VAL A 34 -12.16 -8.53 -6.27
C VAL A 34 -12.61 -7.53 -5.20
N THR A 35 -12.08 -7.66 -3.99
CA THR A 35 -12.17 -6.63 -2.94
C THR A 35 -10.77 -6.27 -2.48
N ARG A 36 -10.44 -4.98 -2.50
CA ARG A 36 -9.14 -4.46 -2.04
C ARG A 36 -9.28 -3.91 -0.62
N ILE A 37 -8.31 -4.23 0.25
CA ILE A 37 -8.21 -3.75 1.63
C ILE A 37 -6.74 -3.42 1.96
N GLY A 38 -6.51 -2.71 3.06
CA GLY A 38 -5.17 -2.41 3.59
C GLY A 38 -4.31 -1.62 2.62
N GLY A 39 -3.00 -1.91 2.59
CA GLY A 39 -2.03 -1.24 1.73
C GLY A 39 -2.32 -1.34 0.23
N ALA A 40 -2.94 -2.44 -0.22
CA ALA A 40 -3.38 -2.62 -1.60
C ALA A 40 -4.55 -1.70 -1.95
N ASP A 41 -5.36 -1.33 -0.95
CA ASP A 41 -6.33 -0.26 -1.12
C ASP A 41 -5.65 1.11 -1.13
N VAL A 42 -5.07 1.51 0.00
CA VAL A 42 -4.36 2.77 0.18
C VAL A 42 -3.08 2.51 0.97
N ALA A 43 -1.94 2.97 0.46
CA ALA A 43 -0.67 2.99 1.19
C ALA A 43 -0.49 4.37 1.84
N ALA A 44 -0.43 4.42 3.17
CA ALA A 44 -0.26 5.65 3.95
C ALA A 44 0.42 5.35 5.29
N GLU A 45 1.01 6.36 5.93
CA GLU A 45 1.68 6.19 7.22
C GLU A 45 0.65 5.85 8.32
N LEU A 46 0.92 4.77 9.07
CA LEU A 46 0.04 4.08 10.04
C LEU A 46 -1.03 3.14 9.43
N ASP A 47 -0.61 2.24 8.54
CA ASP A 47 -1.54 1.37 7.80
C ASP A 47 -2.18 0.25 8.66
N ALA A 48 -1.47 -0.29 9.65
CA ALA A 48 -1.85 -1.58 10.23
C ALA A 48 -3.26 -1.59 10.87
N LYS A 49 -3.59 -0.56 11.65
CA LYS A 49 -4.92 -0.46 12.28
C LYS A 49 -6.03 -0.36 11.24
N ARG A 50 -5.83 0.45 10.20
CA ARG A 50 -6.79 0.62 9.10
C ARG A 50 -6.93 -0.68 8.30
N ALA A 51 -5.82 -1.34 7.99
CA ALA A 51 -5.81 -2.60 7.25
C ALA A 51 -6.62 -3.68 8.00
N ILE A 52 -6.41 -3.80 9.31
CA ILE A 52 -7.16 -4.73 10.17
C ILE A 52 -8.65 -4.36 10.20
N GLU A 53 -8.99 -3.09 10.40
CA GLU A 53 -10.38 -2.64 10.43
C GLU A 53 -11.11 -2.89 9.09
N GLN A 54 -10.45 -2.59 7.96
CA GLN A 54 -11.01 -2.85 6.64
C GLN A 54 -11.21 -4.35 6.41
N GLY A 55 -10.24 -5.20 6.76
CA GLY A 55 -10.36 -6.64 6.66
C GLY A 55 -11.51 -7.20 7.50
N TRP A 56 -11.65 -6.72 8.75
CA TRP A 56 -12.75 -7.09 9.63
C TRP A 56 -14.11 -6.71 9.04
N ARG A 57 -14.26 -5.48 8.53
CA ARG A 57 -15.51 -5.01 7.93
C ARG A 57 -15.91 -5.83 6.70
N VAL A 58 -14.95 -6.17 5.84
CA VAL A 58 -15.21 -7.04 4.68
C VAL A 58 -15.66 -8.42 5.13
N ALA A 59 -14.95 -9.04 6.09
CA ALA A 59 -15.32 -10.36 6.60
C ALA A 59 -16.72 -10.41 7.23
N MET A 60 -17.15 -9.32 7.89
CA MET A 60 -18.49 -9.22 8.49
C MET A 60 -19.62 -8.94 7.49
N ALA A 61 -19.30 -8.53 6.26
CA ALA A 61 -20.26 -8.17 5.23
C ALA A 61 -20.45 -9.26 4.15
N LEU A 62 -19.63 -10.31 4.17
CA LEU A 62 -19.72 -11.51 3.33
C LEU A 62 -20.68 -12.54 3.95
#